data_AF-A0A1T4LIC2-F1
#
_entry.id   AF-A0A1T4LIC2-F1
#
_cell.length_a   1.000
_cell.length_b   1.000
_cell.length_c   1.000
_cell.angle_alpha   90.00
_cell.angle_beta   90.00
_cell.angle_gamma   90.00
#
_symmetry.space_group_name_H-M   'P 1'
#
loop_
_entity.id
_entity.type
_entity.pdbx_description
1 polymer ?
#
loop_
_entity_poly.entity_id
_entity_poly.type
_entity_poly.pdbx_seq_one_letter_code
_entity_poly.pdbx_strand_id
1 'polypeptide(L)'
;MINVYQPSLGERELAKIKEVFDSNWLGKGKLTAEFEEKFASHIKSDKTHVVSTNCCSEGLFSSMSLFGIGDKYKMMCGGGVHLTR
;
A
#
# COMPACT_ATOMS: atom_id res chain seq x y z
N MET A 1 -29.73 1.03 7.92
CA MET A 1 -28.54 1.84 8.30
C MET A 1 -27.75 2.10 7.03
N ILE A 2 -27.34 3.34 6.77
CA ILE A 2 -26.57 3.72 5.56
C ILE A 2 -25.12 3.96 5.98
N ASN A 3 -24.17 3.27 5.36
CA ASN A 3 -22.74 3.39 5.65
C ASN A 3 -22.15 4.61 4.92
N VAL A 4 -21.26 5.36 5.57
CA VAL A 4 -20.52 6.47 4.94
C VAL A 4 -19.43 5.95 4.00
N TYR A 5 -18.77 4.86 4.38
CA TYR A 5 -17.77 4.17 3.56
C TYR A 5 -18.07 2.68 3.56
N GLN A 6 -18.05 2.07 2.38
CA GLN A 6 -18.24 0.63 2.21
C GLN A 6 -17.41 0.15 1.02
N PRO A 7 -16.52 -0.86 1.20
CA PRO A 7 -15.77 -1.42 0.09
C PRO A 7 -16.70 -2.23 -0.83
N SER A 8 -16.45 -2.15 -2.14
CA SER A 8 -17.15 -2.94 -3.15
C SER A 8 -16.28 -4.12 -3.55
N LEU A 9 -16.59 -5.31 -3.02
CA LEU A 9 -15.89 -6.57 -3.29
C LEU A 9 -16.90 -7.60 -3.78
N GLY A 10 -16.52 -8.45 -4.72
CA GLY A 10 -17.39 -9.50 -5.26
C GLY A 10 -16.64 -10.73 -5.74
N GLU A 11 -17.26 -11.46 -6.68
CA GLU A 11 -16.76 -12.75 -7.18
C GLU A 11 -15.37 -12.67 -7.81
N ARG A 12 -15.01 -11.52 -8.40
CA ARG A 12 -13.69 -11.33 -9.03
C ARG A 12 -12.57 -11.35 -7.99
N GLU A 13 -12.77 -10.64 -6.88
CA GLU A 13 -11.81 -10.59 -5.78
C GLU A 13 -11.71 -11.95 -5.08
N LEU A 14 -12.85 -12.64 -4.88
CA LEU A 14 -12.88 -13.99 -4.30
C LEU A 14 -12.15 -15.02 -5.18
N ALA A 15 -12.39 -15.00 -6.49
CA ALA A 15 -11.70 -15.89 -7.43
C ALA A 15 -10.18 -15.66 -7.37
N LYS A 16 -9.72 -14.41 -7.28
CA LYS A 16 -8.30 -14.10 -7.21
C LYS A 16 -7.66 -14.56 -5.89
N ILE A 17 -8.39 -14.46 -4.78
CA ILE A 17 -7.95 -15.02 -3.49
C ILE A 17 -7.82 -16.54 -3.58
N LYS A 18 -8.77 -17.23 -4.22
CA LYS A 18 -8.71 -18.69 -4.43
C LYS A 18 -7.43 -19.11 -5.16
N GLU A 19 -7.06 -18.40 -6.23
CA GLU A 19 -5.80 -18.67 -6.95
C GLU A 19 -4.56 -18.55 -6.04
N VAL A 20 -4.55 -17.62 -5.07
CA VAL A 20 -3.46 -17.50 -4.09
C VAL A 20 -3.39 -18.75 -3.22
N PHE A 21 -4.54 -19.22 -2.70
CA PHE A 21 -4.60 -20.46 -1.91
C PHE A 21 -4.15 -21.68 -2.71
N ASP A 22 -4.61 -21.80 -3.96
CA ASP A 22 -4.22 -22.90 -4.85
C ASP A 22 -2.72 -22.89 -5.17
N SER A 23 -2.11 -21.70 -5.23
CA SER A 23 -0.66 -21.54 -5.44
C SER A 23 0.19 -21.90 -4.21
N ASN A 24 -0.42 -22.02 -3.03
CA ASN A 24 0.25 -22.22 -1.74
C ASN A 24 1.35 -21.18 -1.44
N TRP A 25 1.23 -19.97 -1.98
CA TRP A 25 2.15 -18.85 -1.73
C TRP A 25 1.41 -17.59 -1.28
N LEU A 26 1.30 -17.40 0.03
CA LEU A 26 0.58 -16.28 0.65
C LEU A 26 1.44 -15.00 0.80
N GLY A 27 2.77 -15.14 0.71
CA GLY A 27 3.70 -14.04 0.93
C GLY A 27 3.85 -13.12 -0.26
N LYS A 28 4.73 -12.11 -0.13
CA LYS A 28 5.16 -11.29 -1.26
C LYS A 28 5.77 -12.19 -2.34
N GLY A 29 5.44 -11.92 -3.59
CA GLY A 29 5.89 -12.74 -4.72
C GLY A 29 5.41 -12.18 -6.05
N LYS A 30 5.18 -13.08 -7.02
CA LYS A 30 4.80 -12.71 -8.39
C LYS A 30 3.58 -11.77 -8.43
N LEU A 31 2.54 -12.07 -7.66
CA LEU A 31 1.31 -11.26 -7.64
C LEU A 31 1.54 -9.85 -7.09
N THR A 32 2.43 -9.70 -6.10
CA THR A 32 2.84 -8.39 -5.58
C THR A 32 3.57 -7.59 -6.64
N ALA A 33 4.53 -8.20 -7.34
CA ALA A 33 5.29 -7.54 -8.40
C ALA A 33 4.41 -7.14 -9.61
N GLU A 34 3.39 -7.96 -9.93
CA GLU A 34 2.38 -7.62 -10.94
C GLU A 34 1.50 -6.44 -10.50
N PHE A 35 1.12 -6.39 -9.22
CA PHE A 35 0.37 -5.26 -8.66
C PHE A 35 1.18 -3.96 -8.71
N GLU A 36 2.44 -3.98 -8.28
CA GLU A 36 3.35 -2.84 -8.32
C GLU A 36 3.51 -2.29 -9.74
N GLU A 37 3.66 -3.17 -10.74
CA GLU A 37 3.83 -2.79 -12.13
C GLU A 37 2.56 -2.15 -12.73
N LYS A 38 1.39 -2.73 -12.43
CA LYS A 38 0.10 -2.16 -12.83
C LYS A 38 -0.15 -0.83 -12.13
N PHE A 39 0.22 -0.72 -10.86
CA PHE A 39 0.06 0.51 -10.09
C PHE A 39 0.99 1.61 -10.60
N ALA A 40 2.25 1.30 -10.89
CA ALA A 40 3.20 2.23 -11.51
C ALA A 40 2.66 2.78 -12.83
N SER A 41 2.17 1.90 -13.70
CA SER A 41 1.50 2.28 -14.95
C SER A 41 0.29 3.19 -14.71
N HIS A 42 -0.54 2.87 -13.71
CA HIS A 42 -1.72 3.65 -13.36
C HIS A 42 -1.38 5.08 -12.92
N ILE A 43 -0.33 5.26 -12.13
CA ILE A 43 0.14 6.57 -11.67
C ILE A 43 1.13 7.25 -12.63
N LYS A 44 1.39 6.66 -13.80
CA LYS A 44 2.35 7.14 -14.81
C LYS A 44 3.77 7.30 -14.24
N SER A 45 4.21 6.33 -13.44
CA SER A 45 5.56 6.24 -12.87
C SER A 45 6.28 4.99 -13.37
N ASP A 46 7.59 4.92 -13.10
CA ASP A 46 8.38 3.71 -13.30
C ASP A 46 8.19 2.73 -12.13
N LYS A 47 8.24 1.42 -12.42
CA LYS A 47 8.16 0.36 -11.41
C LYS A 47 9.26 0.48 -10.35
N THR A 48 10.45 1.00 -10.69
CA THR A 48 11.54 1.21 -9.73
C THR A 48 11.22 2.23 -8.65
N HIS A 49 10.19 3.06 -8.84
CA HIS A 49 9.73 4.04 -7.85
C HIS A 49 8.53 3.56 -7.02
N VAL A 50 8.05 2.34 -7.24
CA VAL A 50 6.87 1.79 -6.55
C VAL A 50 7.27 0.59 -5.72
N VAL A 51 6.95 0.64 -4.42
CA VAL A 51 7.18 -0.46 -3.48
C VAL A 51 5.91 -0.69 -2.69
N SER A 52 5.44 -1.94 -2.66
CA SER A 52 4.27 -2.31 -1.87
C SER A 52 4.61 -2.41 -0.38
N THR A 53 3.70 -1.96 0.46
CA THR A 53 3.78 -2.10 1.92
C THR A 53 2.47 -2.63 2.48
N ASN A 54 2.40 -2.91 3.78
CA ASN A 54 1.20 -3.45 4.41
C ASN A 54 0.07 -2.42 4.57
N CYS A 55 0.40 -1.14 4.76
CA CYS A 55 -0.55 -0.04 4.87
C CYS A 55 0.13 1.33 4.61
N CYS A 56 -0.68 2.36 4.40
CA CYS A 56 -0.19 3.71 4.17
C CYS A 56 0.61 4.28 5.36
N SER A 57 0.24 3.94 6.60
CA SER A 57 0.94 4.42 7.79
C SER A 57 2.38 3.90 7.83
N GLU A 58 2.61 2.61 7.56
CA GLU A 58 3.96 2.05 7.49
C GLU A 58 4.78 2.73 6.39
N GLY A 59 4.19 2.95 5.21
CA GLY A 59 4.88 3.64 4.12
C GLY A 59 5.34 5.04 4.51
N LEU A 60 4.52 5.75 5.31
CA LEU A 60 4.88 7.06 5.85
C LEU A 60 6.03 6.96 6.86
N PHE A 61 5.96 6.05 7.83
CA PHE A 61 7.03 5.85 8.83
C PHE A 61 8.35 5.41 8.19
N SER A 62 8.30 4.50 7.22
CA SER A 62 9.47 4.06 6.46
C SER A 62 10.08 5.20 5.66
N SER A 63 9.25 6.05 5.04
CA SER A 63 9.71 7.25 4.33
C SER A 63 10.41 8.24 5.27
N MET A 64 9.81 8.53 6.44
CA MET A 64 10.43 9.45 7.42
C MET A 64 11.80 8.94 7.88
N SER A 65 11.90 7.63 8.12
CA SER A 65 13.15 6.98 8.53
C SER A 65 14.22 7.06 7.45
N LEU A 66 13.86 6.79 6.19
CA LEU A 66 14.78 6.87 5.04
C LEU A 66 15.36 8.28 4.84
N PHE A 67 14.56 9.32 5.12
CA PHE A 67 15.00 10.72 5.04
C PHE A 67 15.66 11.26 6.32
N GLY A 68 15.77 10.47 7.40
CA GLY A 68 16.34 10.90 8.68
C GLY A 68 15.53 11.99 9.39
N ILE A 69 14.22 12.03 9.13
CA ILE A 69 13.27 12.96 9.75
C ILE A 69 12.90 12.41 11.14
N GLY A 70 13.07 13.23 12.18
CA GLY A 70 12.98 12.85 13.59
C GLY A 70 14.34 12.92 14.30
N ASP A 71 15.40 12.44 13.64
CA ASP A 71 16.77 12.48 14.18
C ASP A 71 17.50 13.78 13.80
N LYS A 72 17.49 14.12 12.50
CA LYS A 72 18.24 15.27 11.94
C LYS A 72 17.34 16.43 11.53
N TYR A 73 16.13 16.12 11.08
CA TYR A 73 15.20 17.10 10.52
C TYR A 73 13.85 17.02 11.22
N LYS A 74 13.18 18.15 11.40
CA LYS A 74 11.80 18.21 11.92
C LYS A 74 10.81 18.28 10.76
N MET A 75 9.80 17.42 10.78
CA MET A 75 8.69 17.49 9.82
C MET A 75 7.77 18.65 10.19
N MET A 76 7.41 19.47 9.20
CA MET A 76 6.25 20.35 9.31
C MET A 76 5.05 19.65 8.67
N CYS A 77 3.97 19.49 9.42
CA CYS A 77 2.73 18.91 8.93
C CYS A 77 1.58 19.93 9.01
N GLY A 78 0.70 19.93 8.01
CA GLY A 78 -0.51 20.76 8.03
C GLY A 78 -1.48 20.29 9.12
N GLY A 79 -2.29 21.20 9.68
CA GLY A 79 -3.31 20.83 10.66
C GLY A 79 -4.36 19.87 10.05
N GLY A 80 -4.86 18.92 10.84
CA GLY A 80 -5.91 17.98 10.42
C GLY A 80 -5.43 16.66 9.81
N VAL A 81 -4.14 16.33 9.91
CA VAL A 81 -3.61 15.04 9.46
C VAL A 81 -3.88 13.91 10.44
N HIS A 82 -4.16 12.72 9.91
CA HIS A 82 -4.28 11.52 10.72
C HIS A 82 -2.89 10.91 10.94
N LEU A 83 -2.32 11.15 12.12
CA LEU A 83 -1.08 10.53 12.58
C LEU A 83 -1.40 9.72 13.83
N THR A 84 -1.49 8.41 13.67
CA THR A 84 -1.59 7.43 14.77
C THR A 84 -0.35 6.58 14.76
N ARG A 85 0.27 6.41 15.94
CA ARG A 85 1.46 5.58 16.15
C ARG A 85 1.06 4.15 16.46
#